data_AF-A0A833TH48-F1
#
_entry.id   AF-A0A833TH48-F1
#
_cell.length_a   1.000
_cell.length_b   1.000
_cell.length_c   1.000
_cell.angle_alpha   90.00
_cell.angle_beta   90.00
_cell.angle_gamma   90.00
#
_symmetry.space_group_name_H-M   'P 1'
#
loop_
_entity.id
_entity.type
_entity.pdbx_description
1 polymer ?
#
loop_
_entity_poly.entity_id
_entity_poly.type
_entity_poly.pdbx_seq_one_letter_code
_entity_poly.pdbx_strand_id
1 'polypeptide(L)'
;MEIPCITRYPLEKQFQKAYTIAKFKEVQEELRGFLYLTTSLLGCEGGRSIFEVADEIQVGDDLLKHATFTVKIDEDPLDVKCSCKLFEFKGILCMHTLRILTQLGKHIVPSNYILDWWRKDVKRKCTFVKSSYDTSSIDDARRYDRIQNCFYELCSNASKFESSCVKLINQIEQLKVQYPGITDPVTSTGGTTVD
;
A
#
# COMPACT_ATOMS: atom_id res chain seq x y z
N MET A 1 -12.28 -4.15 -13.61
CA MET A 1 -13.41 -4.19 -12.66
C MET A 1 -12.99 -3.38 -11.44
N GLU A 2 -13.73 -2.34 -11.08
CA GLU A 2 -13.46 -1.52 -9.89
C GLU A 2 -14.49 -1.83 -8.81
N ILE A 3 -14.04 -1.94 -7.55
CA ILE A 3 -14.93 -2.13 -6.40
C ILE A 3 -15.58 -0.77 -6.10
N PRO A 4 -16.92 -0.71 -5.93
CA PRO A 4 -17.60 0.55 -5.59
C PRO A 4 -17.24 1.02 -4.18
N CYS A 5 -17.24 2.33 -3.97
CA CYS A 5 -17.13 2.91 -2.64
C CYS A 5 -18.35 2.55 -1.78
N ILE A 6 -18.13 2.30 -0.48
CA ILE A 6 -19.18 2.01 0.49
C ILE A 6 -19.65 3.27 1.23
N THR A 7 -18.85 4.33 1.22
CA THR A 7 -19.17 5.62 1.81
C THR A 7 -19.19 6.73 0.74
N ARG A 8 -19.64 7.92 1.15
CA ARG A 8 -19.59 9.14 0.31
C ARG A 8 -18.34 9.99 0.58
N TYR A 9 -17.41 9.53 1.41
CA TYR A 9 -16.25 10.32 1.78
C TYR A 9 -15.25 10.42 0.62
N PRO A 10 -14.76 11.63 0.26
CA PRO A 10 -13.84 11.79 -0.87
C PRO A 10 -12.52 11.04 -0.70
N LEU A 11 -12.06 10.85 0.55
CA LEU A 11 -10.85 10.08 0.86
C LEU A 11 -10.97 8.62 0.42
N GLU A 12 -12.15 8.00 0.51
CA GLU A 12 -12.36 6.64 0.02
C GLU A 12 -12.16 6.60 -1.50
N LYS A 13 -12.70 7.59 -2.22
CA LYS A 13 -12.51 7.72 -3.67
C LYS A 13 -11.05 7.96 -4.04
N GLN A 14 -10.29 8.67 -3.22
CA GLN A 14 -8.85 8.81 -3.39
C GLN A 14 -8.14 7.44 -3.29
N PHE A 15 -8.45 6.64 -2.27
CA PHE A 15 -7.90 5.29 -2.12
C PHE A 15 -8.35 4.34 -3.23
N GLN A 16 -9.62 4.40 -3.68
CA GLN A 16 -10.13 3.59 -4.80
C GLN A 16 -9.35 3.84 -6.10
N LYS A 17 -8.98 5.10 -6.35
CA LYS A 17 -8.18 5.49 -7.50
C LYS A 17 -6.73 5.02 -7.37
N ALA A 18 -6.15 5.09 -6.17
CA ALA A 18 -4.74 4.79 -5.96
C ALA A 18 -4.45 3.30 -5.79
N TYR A 19 -5.20 2.59 -4.94
CA TYR A 19 -4.84 1.27 -4.43
C TYR A 19 -5.27 0.09 -5.30
N THR A 20 -4.57 -1.03 -5.15
CA THR A 20 -5.03 -2.32 -5.67
C THR A 20 -6.36 -2.74 -5.06
N ILE A 21 -7.10 -3.60 -5.76
CA ILE A 21 -8.39 -4.13 -5.30
C ILE A 21 -8.29 -4.72 -3.89
N ALA A 22 -7.29 -5.56 -3.63
CA ALA A 22 -7.11 -6.21 -2.32
C ALA A 22 -6.85 -5.18 -1.21
N LYS A 23 -5.97 -4.21 -1.46
CA LYS A 23 -5.62 -3.20 -0.46
C LYS A 23 -6.75 -2.20 -0.24
N PHE A 24 -7.50 -1.86 -1.28
CA PHE A 24 -8.69 -1.02 -1.16
C PHE A 24 -9.76 -1.69 -0.27
N LYS A 25 -9.95 -3.02 -0.35
CA LYS A 25 -10.86 -3.73 0.57
C LYS A 25 -10.44 -3.58 2.03
N GLU A 26 -9.14 -3.67 2.35
CA GLU A 26 -8.66 -3.44 3.72
C GLU A 26 -9.02 -2.03 4.21
N VAL A 27 -8.85 -1.00 3.36
CA VAL A 27 -9.29 0.36 3.69
C VAL A 27 -10.80 0.43 3.91
N GLN A 28 -11.60 -0.31 3.13
CA GLN A 28 -13.05 -0.36 3.34
C GLN A 28 -13.43 -1.02 4.67
N GLU A 29 -12.67 -2.00 5.17
CA GLU A 29 -12.90 -2.55 6.52
C GLU A 29 -12.62 -1.49 7.60
N GLU A 30 -11.53 -0.74 7.50
CA GLU A 30 -11.28 0.40 8.39
C GLU A 30 -12.40 1.46 8.27
N LEU A 31 -12.92 1.69 7.06
CA LEU A 31 -14.05 2.59 6.82
C LEU A 31 -15.41 2.06 7.33
N ARG A 32 -15.53 0.76 7.61
CA ARG A 32 -16.74 0.24 8.29
C ARG A 32 -16.63 0.47 9.79
N GLY A 33 -15.48 0.16 10.37
CA GLY A 33 -15.24 0.29 11.80
C GLY A 33 -15.34 1.73 12.29
N PHE A 34 -14.84 2.71 11.53
CA PHE A 34 -14.75 4.09 12.03
C PHE A 34 -16.10 4.78 12.30
N LEU A 35 -17.20 4.27 11.74
CA LEU A 35 -18.55 4.82 11.97
C LEU A 35 -19.01 4.61 13.42
N TYR A 36 -18.55 3.55 14.06
CA TYR A 36 -18.90 3.15 15.42
C TYR A 36 -18.04 3.83 16.50
N LEU A 37 -17.05 4.63 16.11
CA LEU A 37 -16.11 5.25 17.04
C LEU A 37 -16.70 6.50 17.70
N THR A 38 -16.41 6.65 18.99
CA THR A 38 -16.65 7.88 19.74
C THR A 38 -15.34 8.65 19.91
N THR A 39 -15.40 9.98 19.76
CA THR A 39 -14.20 10.82 19.71
C THR A 39 -14.34 12.03 20.62
N SER A 40 -13.26 12.36 21.33
CA SER A 40 -13.18 13.52 22.23
C SER A 40 -11.90 14.32 21.95
N LEU A 41 -12.00 15.65 21.87
CA LEU A 41 -10.82 16.52 21.76
C LEU A 41 -10.19 16.68 23.15
N LEU A 42 -8.94 16.26 23.31
CA LEU A 42 -8.20 16.40 24.56
C LEU A 42 -7.45 17.74 24.66
N GLY A 43 -7.04 18.30 23.52
CA GLY A 43 -6.35 19.59 23.50
C GLY A 43 -5.97 20.03 22.09
N CYS A 44 -5.82 21.35 21.93
CA CYS A 44 -5.37 21.97 20.70
C CYS A 44 -4.46 23.16 21.01
N GLU A 45 -3.20 23.11 20.58
CA GLU A 45 -2.22 24.17 20.77
C GLU A 45 -1.30 24.30 19.55
N GLY A 46 -1.24 25.50 18.97
CA GLY A 46 -0.29 25.84 17.90
C GLY A 46 -0.37 24.92 16.67
N GLY A 47 -1.58 24.66 16.16
CA GLY A 47 -1.79 23.78 14.99
C GLY A 47 -1.64 22.28 15.29
N ARG A 48 -1.44 21.91 16.56
CA ARG A 48 -1.42 20.52 17.03
C ARG A 48 -2.69 20.21 17.78
N SER A 49 -3.35 19.13 17.40
CA SER A 49 -4.54 18.61 18.09
C SER A 49 -4.32 17.19 18.57
N ILE A 50 -4.85 16.88 19.75
CA ILE A 50 -4.84 15.53 20.31
C ILE A 50 -6.28 15.11 20.55
N PHE A 51 -6.65 13.97 19.97
CA PHE A 51 -7.95 13.35 20.11
C PHE A 51 -7.84 12.03 20.85
N GLU A 52 -8.80 11.78 21.71
CA GLU A 52 -9.10 10.47 22.26
C GLU A 52 -10.17 9.80 21.39
N VAL A 53 -9.99 8.53 21.08
CA VAL A 53 -10.91 7.73 20.27
C VAL A 53 -11.24 6.47 21.05
N ALA A 54 -12.49 6.34 21.47
CA ALA A 54 -13.02 5.14 22.09
C ALA A 54 -13.51 4.16 21.04
N ASP A 55 -13.12 2.90 21.22
CA ASP A 55 -13.27 1.81 20.28
C ASP A 55 -13.69 0.53 21.02
N GLU A 56 -14.51 -0.29 20.38
CA GLU A 56 -14.96 -1.59 20.89
C GLU A 56 -14.25 -2.69 20.11
N ILE A 57 -13.27 -3.32 20.73
CA ILE A 57 -12.45 -4.35 20.10
C ILE A 57 -12.93 -5.72 20.57
N GLN A 58 -13.17 -6.63 19.63
CA GLN A 58 -13.45 -8.02 19.93
C GLN A 58 -12.18 -8.72 20.44
N VAL A 59 -12.27 -9.31 21.63
CA VAL A 59 -11.19 -10.07 22.27
C VAL A 59 -11.70 -11.49 22.53
N GLY A 60 -11.26 -12.45 21.71
CA GLY A 60 -11.78 -13.82 21.77
C GLY A 60 -13.17 -13.95 21.13
N ASP A 61 -13.88 -15.04 21.41
CA ASP A 61 -15.06 -15.39 20.62
C ASP A 61 -16.23 -14.40 20.76
N ASP A 62 -16.46 -13.77 21.92
CA ASP A 62 -17.64 -12.88 22.10
C ASP A 62 -17.46 -11.72 23.10
N LEU A 63 -16.23 -11.41 23.55
CA LEU A 63 -16.01 -10.31 24.50
C LEU A 63 -15.64 -9.03 23.75
N LEU A 64 -16.55 -8.05 23.73
CA LEU A 64 -16.23 -6.68 23.34
C LEU A 64 -15.53 -5.98 24.49
N LYS A 65 -14.30 -5.53 24.24
CA LYS A 65 -13.52 -4.73 25.18
C LYS A 65 -13.46 -3.29 24.70
N HIS A 66 -13.82 -2.37 25.58
CA HIS A 66 -13.57 -0.96 25.35
C HIS A 66 -12.06 -0.68 25.40
N ALA A 67 -11.56 -0.08 24.34
CA ALA A 67 -10.19 0.36 24.19
C ALA A 67 -10.17 1.83 23.80
N THR A 68 -9.14 2.53 24.25
CA THR A 68 -8.97 3.95 23.99
C THR A 68 -7.68 4.18 23.23
N PHE A 69 -7.77 4.94 22.14
CA PHE A 69 -6.65 5.30 21.30
C PHE A 69 -6.44 6.81 21.27
N THR A 70 -5.20 7.22 21.02
CA THR A 70 -4.85 8.63 20.87
C THR A 70 -4.47 8.89 19.43
N VAL A 71 -5.07 9.92 18.83
CA VAL A 71 -4.71 10.44 17.50
C VAL A 71 -4.15 11.83 17.68
N LYS A 72 -2.90 12.02 17.24
CA LYS A 72 -2.22 13.32 17.23
C LYS A 72 -2.16 13.83 15.81
N ILE A 73 -2.49 15.10 15.61
CA ILE A 73 -2.48 15.77 14.31
C ILE A 73 -1.65 17.03 14.41
N ASP A 74 -0.70 17.19 13.49
CA ASP A 74 -0.08 18.45 13.11
C ASP A 74 -0.76 18.90 11.80
N GLU A 75 -1.25 20.15 11.72
CA GLU A 75 -1.98 20.61 10.53
C GLU A 75 -1.09 21.09 9.38
N ASP A 76 0.14 21.53 9.66
CA ASP A 76 1.05 22.10 8.66
C ASP A 76 2.53 21.76 8.94
N PRO A 77 3.13 20.81 8.19
CA PRO A 77 2.46 19.95 7.21
C PRO A 77 1.48 18.99 7.89
N LEU A 78 0.45 18.55 7.16
CA LEU A 78 -0.51 17.57 7.69
C LEU A 78 0.19 16.24 8.01
N ASP A 79 0.40 15.98 9.29
CA ASP A 79 0.93 14.73 9.84
C ASP A 79 -0.02 14.21 10.92
N VAL A 80 -0.32 12.92 10.84
CA VAL A 80 -1.25 12.22 11.71
C VAL A 80 -0.62 10.96 12.24
N LYS A 81 -0.63 10.81 13.56
CA LYS A 81 -0.09 9.67 14.29
C LYS A 81 -1.15 9.08 15.21
N CYS A 82 -1.45 7.80 15.03
CA CYS A 82 -2.32 7.06 15.93
C CYS A 82 -1.50 6.14 16.85
N SER A 83 -1.97 5.93 18.08
CA SER A 83 -1.37 4.99 19.02
C SER A 83 -1.58 3.52 18.62
N CYS A 84 -2.50 3.20 17.70
CA CYS A 84 -2.70 1.83 17.22
C CYS A 84 -1.61 1.36 16.23
N LYS A 85 -0.84 2.30 15.66
CA LYS A 85 0.30 2.04 14.79
C LYS A 85 0.02 1.27 13.49
N LEU A 86 -1.24 1.19 13.05
CA LEU A 86 -1.61 0.44 11.85
C LEU A 86 -0.89 0.93 10.60
N PHE A 87 -0.67 2.25 10.47
CA PHE A 87 0.05 2.79 9.32
C PHE A 87 1.52 2.37 9.34
N GLU A 88 2.18 2.41 10.49
CA GLU A 88 3.56 1.97 10.63
C GLU A 88 3.72 0.46 10.36
N PHE A 89 2.72 -0.36 10.71
CA PHE A 89 2.78 -1.82 10.51
C PHE A 89 2.29 -2.31 9.15
N LYS A 90 1.21 -1.72 8.60
CA LYS A 90 0.54 -2.17 7.36
C LYS A 90 0.56 -1.13 6.25
N GLY A 91 1.00 0.09 6.51
CA GLY A 91 1.03 1.16 5.52
C GLY A 91 -0.35 1.64 5.07
N ILE A 92 -1.39 1.44 5.90
CA ILE A 92 -2.74 1.96 5.68
C ILE A 92 -3.21 2.73 6.91
N LEU A 93 -4.04 3.75 6.69
CA LEU A 93 -4.62 4.53 7.78
C LEU A 93 -5.66 3.69 8.53
N CYS A 94 -5.57 3.65 9.85
CA CYS A 94 -6.57 3.01 10.69
C CYS A 94 -7.87 3.80 10.73
N MET A 95 -8.93 3.11 11.12
CA MET A 95 -10.24 3.69 11.37
C MET A 95 -10.20 4.88 12.33
N HIS A 96 -9.36 4.86 13.37
CA HIS A 96 -9.23 6.00 14.30
C HIS A 96 -8.74 7.26 13.58
N THR A 97 -7.72 7.11 12.72
CA THR A 97 -7.16 8.24 11.94
C THR A 97 -8.17 8.72 10.90
N LEU A 98 -8.83 7.80 10.19
CA LEU A 98 -9.85 8.12 9.20
C LEU A 98 -11.03 8.87 9.83
N ARG A 99 -11.44 8.48 11.05
CA ARG A 99 -12.49 9.19 11.81
C ARG A 99 -12.10 10.63 12.12
N ILE A 100 -10.89 10.87 12.62
CA ILE A 100 -10.49 12.23 12.97
C ILE A 100 -10.32 13.09 11.70
N LEU A 101 -9.72 12.55 10.63
CA LEU A 101 -9.59 13.27 9.36
C LEU A 101 -10.95 13.67 8.77
N THR A 102 -11.93 12.77 8.79
CA THR A 102 -13.29 13.07 8.34
C THR A 102 -13.99 14.11 9.21
N GLN A 103 -13.84 14.02 10.53
CA GLN A 103 -14.38 14.99 11.49
C GLN A 103 -13.78 16.40 11.30
N LEU A 104 -12.49 16.49 10.93
CA LEU A 104 -11.80 17.75 10.64
C LEU A 104 -12.02 18.26 9.20
N GLY A 105 -12.84 17.57 8.39
CA GLY A 105 -13.05 17.94 6.98
C GLY A 105 -11.82 17.77 6.09
N LYS A 106 -10.79 17.04 6.54
CA LYS A 106 -9.57 16.76 5.77
C LYS A 106 -9.85 15.58 4.83
N HIS A 107 -10.48 15.90 3.70
CA HIS A 107 -10.99 14.89 2.76
C HIS A 107 -9.96 14.33 1.78
N ILE A 108 -8.74 14.86 1.77
CA ILE A 108 -7.64 14.40 0.91
C ILE A 108 -6.45 14.15 1.82
N VAL A 109 -5.90 12.93 1.75
CA VAL A 109 -4.68 12.59 2.47
C VAL A 109 -3.45 12.98 1.62
N PRO A 110 -2.38 13.49 2.23
CA PRO A 110 -1.15 13.77 1.50
C PRO A 110 -0.51 12.48 0.99
N SER A 111 0.34 12.62 -0.03
CA SER A 111 0.88 11.48 -0.79
C SER A 111 1.75 10.54 0.05
N ASN A 112 2.33 11.01 1.15
CA ASN A 112 3.09 10.18 2.09
C ASN A 112 2.24 9.08 2.75
N TYR A 113 0.91 9.22 2.77
CA TYR A 113 -0.02 8.19 3.25
C TYR A 113 -0.49 7.22 2.16
N ILE A 114 -0.05 7.42 0.90
CA ILE A 114 -0.36 6.56 -0.24
C ILE A 114 0.94 5.91 -0.71
N LEU A 115 1.28 4.77 -0.10
CA LEU A 115 2.55 4.11 -0.35
C LEU A 115 2.59 3.42 -1.73
N ASP A 116 3.72 3.55 -2.43
CA ASP A 116 3.88 3.06 -3.80
C ASP A 116 3.66 1.56 -3.96
N TRP A 117 4.02 0.76 -2.95
CA TRP A 117 3.81 -0.69 -2.96
C TRP A 117 2.34 -1.13 -2.93
N TRP A 118 1.40 -0.21 -2.66
CA TRP A 118 -0.04 -0.43 -2.58
C TRP A 118 -0.77 0.11 -3.79
N ARG A 119 -0.10 0.99 -4.53
CA ARG A 119 -0.63 1.60 -5.74
C ARG A 119 -0.89 0.57 -6.83
N LYS A 120 -1.92 0.83 -7.64
CA LYS A 120 -2.30 -0.01 -8.80
C LYS A 120 -1.60 0.44 -10.09
N ASP A 121 -1.17 1.69 -10.14
CA ASP A 121 -0.46 2.31 -11.28
C ASP A 121 1.07 2.12 -11.21
N VAL A 122 1.59 1.70 -10.06
CA VAL A 122 2.99 1.26 -9.93
C VAL A 122 3.11 -0.16 -10.48
N LYS A 123 3.79 -0.29 -11.63
CA LYS A 123 4.15 -1.59 -12.20
C LYS A 123 5.07 -2.31 -11.22
N ARG A 124 4.52 -3.22 -10.41
CA ARG A 124 5.32 -4.15 -9.62
C ARG A 124 6.11 -5.01 -10.61
N LYS A 125 7.43 -5.10 -10.42
CA LYS A 125 8.28 -5.97 -11.24
C LYS A 125 7.88 -7.45 -11.16
N CYS A 126 7.01 -7.83 -10.20
CA CYS A 126 6.31 -9.13 -10.15
C CYS A 126 4.99 -9.15 -10.95
N THR A 127 4.98 -8.70 -12.21
CA THR A 127 3.83 -8.94 -13.11
C THR A 127 4.28 -9.72 -14.35
N PHE A 128 5.03 -10.81 -14.14
CA PHE A 128 5.28 -11.80 -15.18
C PHE A 128 4.25 -12.95 -15.18
N VAL A 129 3.32 -12.98 -14.22
CA VAL A 129 2.24 -13.96 -14.24
C VAL A 129 1.05 -13.37 -14.98
N LYS A 130 1.02 -13.59 -16.30
CA LYS A 130 -0.19 -13.39 -17.11
C LYS A 130 -1.29 -14.27 -16.53
N SER A 131 -2.36 -13.66 -16.02
CA SER A 131 -3.58 -14.38 -15.67
C SER A 131 -4.28 -14.86 -16.95
N SER A 132 -4.39 -16.19 -17.09
CA SER A 132 -5.59 -16.98 -17.42
C SER A 132 -5.36 -18.08 -18.48
N TYR A 133 -5.57 -19.33 -18.05
CA TYR A 133 -5.73 -20.57 -18.84
C TYR A 133 -4.56 -21.11 -19.66
N ASP A 134 -3.33 -20.95 -19.19
CA ASP A 134 -2.22 -21.71 -19.76
C ASP A 134 -1.35 -22.29 -18.63
N THR A 135 -1.11 -23.60 -18.66
CA THR A 135 -0.30 -24.34 -17.67
C THR A 135 1.12 -23.78 -17.62
N SER A 136 1.59 -23.18 -18.72
CA SER A 136 2.84 -22.45 -18.86
C SER A 136 2.98 -21.27 -17.88
N SER A 137 1.90 -20.53 -17.63
CA SER A 137 1.87 -19.35 -16.75
C SER A 137 2.04 -19.72 -15.26
N ILE A 138 1.54 -20.89 -14.85
CA ILE A 138 1.74 -21.42 -13.49
C ILE A 138 3.20 -21.80 -13.28
N ASP A 139 3.84 -22.40 -14.28
CA ASP A 139 5.24 -22.79 -14.19
C ASP A 139 6.19 -21.59 -14.30
N ASP A 140 5.83 -20.55 -15.07
CA ASP A 140 6.54 -19.26 -15.05
C ASP A 140 6.46 -18.60 -13.67
N ALA A 141 5.27 -18.60 -13.05
CA ALA A 141 5.07 -18.07 -11.70
C ALA A 141 5.92 -18.82 -10.66
N ARG A 142 5.95 -20.16 -10.72
CA ARG A 142 6.75 -21.00 -9.82
C ARG A 142 8.26 -20.80 -10.02
N ARG A 143 8.70 -20.70 -11.28
CA ARG A 143 10.11 -20.41 -11.59
C ARG A 143 10.50 -19.02 -11.09
N TYR A 144 9.65 -18.02 -11.30
CA TYR A 144 9.86 -16.67 -10.81
C TYR A 144 9.93 -16.61 -9.28
N ASP A 145 8.99 -17.25 -8.58
CA ASP A 145 8.97 -17.31 -7.11
C ASP A 145 10.26 -17.95 -6.55
N ARG A 146 10.68 -19.08 -7.14
CA ARG A 146 11.93 -19.75 -6.77
C ARG A 146 13.15 -18.84 -6.96
N ILE A 147 13.24 -18.14 -8.09
CA ILE A 147 14.34 -17.21 -8.37
C ILE A 147 14.30 -16.04 -7.39
N GLN A 148 13.13 -15.47 -7.13
CA GLN A 148 12.95 -14.36 -6.20
C GLN A 148 13.39 -14.73 -4.77
N ASN A 149 13.04 -15.93 -4.31
CA ASN A 149 13.45 -16.43 -2.99
C ASN A 149 14.99 -16.56 -2.89
N CYS A 150 15.65 -17.06 -3.93
CA CYS A 150 17.13 -17.08 -3.97
C CYS A 150 17.74 -15.67 -3.94
N PHE A 151 17.17 -14.71 -4.68
CA PHE A 151 17.64 -13.32 -4.64
C PHE A 151 17.41 -12.66 -3.29
N TYR A 152 16.29 -12.97 -2.62
CA TYR A 152 16.00 -12.44 -1.30
C TYR A 152 17.05 -12.87 -0.26
N GLU A 153 17.44 -14.15 -0.26
CA GLU A 153 18.51 -14.64 0.63
C GLU A 153 19.85 -13.96 0.35
N LEU A 154 20.19 -13.78 -0.93
CA LEU A 154 21.41 -13.05 -1.33
C LEU A 154 21.39 -11.59 -0.86
N CYS A 155 20.28 -10.89 -1.05
CA CYS A 155 20.10 -9.51 -0.58
C CYS A 155 20.17 -9.42 0.96
N SER A 156 19.55 -10.36 1.67
CA SER A 156 19.58 -10.44 3.13
C SER A 156 21.01 -10.63 3.66
N ASN A 157 21.83 -11.43 2.99
CA ASN A 157 23.22 -11.64 3.39
C ASN A 157 24.16 -10.52 2.98
N ALA A 158 23.99 -9.96 1.79
CA ALA A 158 24.83 -8.87 1.29
C ALA A 158 24.60 -7.56 2.04
N SER A 159 23.36 -7.27 2.48
CA SER A 159 22.99 -6.03 3.19
C SER A 159 23.71 -5.81 4.52
N LYS A 160 24.34 -6.85 5.09
CA LYS A 160 25.07 -6.80 6.35
C LYS A 160 26.39 -6.03 6.25
N PHE A 161 26.96 -5.89 5.04
CA PHE A 161 28.24 -5.21 4.83
C PHE A 161 28.27 -4.45 3.50
N GLU A 162 28.66 -3.17 3.53
CA GLU A 162 28.71 -2.30 2.35
C GLU A 162 29.57 -2.88 1.21
N SER A 163 30.71 -3.49 1.54
CA SER A 163 31.59 -4.13 0.56
C SER A 163 30.95 -5.33 -0.13
N SER A 164 30.03 -6.04 0.54
CA SER A 164 29.26 -7.14 -0.03
C SER A 164 28.07 -6.64 -0.84
N CYS A 165 27.41 -5.55 -0.42
CA CYS A 165 26.39 -4.86 -1.20
C CYS A 165 26.91 -4.45 -2.59
N VAL A 166 28.03 -3.74 -2.63
CA VAL A 166 28.62 -3.25 -3.88
C VAL A 166 29.03 -4.41 -4.79
N LYS A 167 29.59 -5.49 -4.23
CA LYS A 167 29.93 -6.71 -4.98
C LYS A 167 28.70 -7.36 -5.59
N LEU A 168 27.61 -7.51 -4.82
CA LEU A 168 26.37 -8.11 -5.31
C LEU A 168 25.73 -7.26 -6.41
N ILE A 169 25.71 -5.94 -6.26
CA ILE A 169 25.18 -5.01 -7.28
C ILE A 169 25.96 -5.17 -8.60
N ASN A 170 27.29 -5.17 -8.56
CA ASN A 170 28.12 -5.35 -9.75
C ASN A 170 27.86 -6.70 -10.44
N GLN A 171 27.67 -7.78 -9.66
CA GLN A 171 27.32 -9.08 -10.21
C GLN A 171 25.93 -9.10 -10.84
N ILE A 172 24.95 -8.42 -10.23
CA ILE A 172 23.60 -8.29 -10.79
C ILE A 172 23.63 -7.56 -12.14
N GLU A 173 24.43 -6.49 -12.28
CA GLU A 173 24.59 -5.80 -13.57
C GLU A 173 25.18 -6.72 -14.65
N GLN A 174 26.14 -7.60 -14.31
CA GLN A 174 26.65 -8.60 -15.25
C GLN A 174 25.60 -9.64 -15.63
N LEU A 175 24.80 -10.11 -14.67
CA LEU A 175 23.73 -11.07 -14.92
C LEU A 175 22.63 -10.49 -15.82
N LYS A 176 22.32 -9.19 -15.73
CA LYS A 176 21.35 -8.52 -16.62
C LYS A 176 21.75 -8.60 -18.10
N VAL A 177 23.06 -8.61 -18.39
CA VAL A 177 23.57 -8.76 -19.77
C VAL A 177 23.37 -10.19 -20.28
N GLN A 178 23.47 -11.18 -19.39
CA GLN A 178 23.28 -12.60 -19.74
C GLN A 178 21.82 -12.99 -19.92
N TYR A 179 20.90 -12.30 -19.26
CA TYR A 179 19.45 -12.52 -19.35
C TYR A 179 18.72 -11.24 -19.83
N PRO A 180 18.90 -10.83 -21.10
CA PRO A 180 18.18 -9.69 -21.63
C PRO A 180 16.68 -9.99 -21.67
N GLY A 181 15.86 -9.08 -21.10
CA GLY A 181 14.41 -9.20 -21.22
C GLY A 181 13.97 -9.15 -22.68
N ILE A 182 13.01 -9.98 -23.07
CA ILE A 182 12.41 -9.93 -24.41
C ILE A 182 11.74 -8.55 -24.57
N THR A 183 12.33 -7.67 -25.39
CA THR A 183 11.66 -6.51 -25.93
C THR A 183 10.94 -6.96 -27.21
N ASP A 184 9.61 -6.96 -27.20
CA ASP A 184 8.84 -7.18 -28.42
C ASP A 184 9.29 -6.17 -29.51
N PRO A 185 9.49 -6.58 -30.78
CA PRO A 185 9.85 -5.67 -31.84
C PRO A 185 8.72 -4.65 -32.04
N VAL A 186 9.08 -3.36 -32.02
CA VAL A 186 8.24 -2.25 -32.46
C VAL A 186 7.63 -2.58 -33.82
N THR A 187 6.30 -2.63 -33.88
CA THR A 187 5.54 -2.78 -35.12
C THR A 187 5.92 -1.64 -36.06
N SER A 188 6.73 -1.92 -37.08
CA SER A 188 6.94 -1.00 -38.19
C SER A 188 5.61 -0.87 -38.95
N THR A 189 4.96 0.27 -38.78
CA THR A 189 3.90 0.74 -39.67
C THR A 189 4.52 1.05 -41.03
N GLY A 190 4.57 0.05 -41.91
CA GLY A 190 4.75 0.24 -43.33
C GLY A 190 3.44 0.71 -43.94
N GLY A 191 3.33 2.01 -44.18
CA GLY A 191 2.31 2.56 -45.05
C GLY A 191 2.63 2.18 -46.50
N THR A 192 1.64 1.63 -47.19
CA THR A 192 1.63 1.55 -48.65
C THR A 192 0.34 2.17 -49.14
N THR A 193 0.44 3.40 -49.63
CA THR A 193 -0.46 3.96 -50.64
C THR A 193 -0.20 3.25 -51.96
N VAL A 194 -1.23 2.74 -52.61
CA VAL A 194 -1.20 2.52 -54.07
C VAL A 194 -2.52 3.04 -54.64
N ASP A 195 -2.34 3.76 -55.73
CA ASP A 195 -3.32 4.44 -56.60
C ASP A 195 -4.51 3.59 -57.04
#